data_AF-A0A640XJ75-F1
#
_entry.id   AF-A0A640XJ75-F1
#
_cell.length_a   1.000
_cell.length_b   1.000
_cell.length_c   1.000
_cell.angle_alpha   90.00
_cell.angle_beta   90.00
_cell.angle_gamma   90.00
#
_symmetry.space_group_name_H-M   'P 1'
#
loop_
_entity.id
_entity.type
_entity.pdbx_description
1 polymer ?
#
loop_
_entity_poly.entity_id
_entity_poly.type
_entity_poly.pdbx_seq_one_letter_code
_entity_poly.pdbx_strand_id
1 'polypeptide(L)' 'MIKDKMLLEKFEWDLIKRNKPDYQRNMEIFEGMYKEAVYLKALPAKYPLEGIQVDIKIARVINSV' A
#
# COMPACT_ATOMS: atom_id res chain seq x y z
N MET A 1 1.42 8.43 27.60
CA MET A 1 0.62 9.65 27.38
C MET A 1 1.58 10.80 27.08
N ILE A 2 1.34 11.55 26.01
CA ILE A 2 2.10 12.76 25.70
C ILE A 2 1.68 13.85 26.69
N LYS A 3 2.66 14.47 27.35
CA LYS A 3 2.42 15.45 28.42
C LYS A 3 2.16 16.86 27.89
N ASP A 4 2.73 17.18 26.73
CA ASP A 4 2.58 18.46 26.06
C ASP A 4 2.44 18.22 24.55
N LYS A 5 1.21 18.39 24.07
CA LYS A 5 0.85 18.18 22.66
C LYS A 5 1.43 19.28 21.76
N MET A 6 1.44 20.53 22.21
CA MET A 6 1.92 21.66 21.40
C MET A 6 3.42 21.60 21.17
N LEU A 7 4.18 21.23 22.20
CA LEU A 7 5.62 21.04 22.08
C LEU A 7 5.95 19.92 21.07
N LEU A 8 5.20 18.82 21.12
CA LEU A 8 5.36 17.72 20.18
C LEU A 8 5.03 18.16 18.75
N GLU A 9 3.89 18.81 18.54
CA GLU A 9 3.48 19.28 17.21
C GLU A 9 4.50 20.26 16.61
N LYS A 10 5.04 21.18 17.42
CA LYS A 10 6.09 22.10 16.99
C LYS A 10 7.37 21.36 16.58
N PHE A 11 7.77 20.38 17.39
CA PHE A 11 8.94 19.54 17.09
C PHE A 11 8.75 18.77 15.77
N GLU A 12 7.60 18.14 15.56
CA GLU A 12 7.28 17.40 14.34
C GLU A 12 7.29 18.32 13.10
N TRP A 13 6.71 19.52 13.22
CA TRP A 13 6.76 20.53 12.16
C TRP A 13 8.18 20.96 11.80
N ASP A 14 9.01 21.22 12.80
CA ASP A 14 10.41 21.60 12.59
C ASP A 14 11.21 20.43 11.98
N LEU A 15 10.91 19.20 12.37
CA LEU A 15 11.52 18.00 11.82
C LEU A 15 11.16 17.81 10.34
N ILE A 16 9.89 18.00 9.96
CA ILE A 16 9.42 17.92 8.57
C ILE A 16 10.08 19.02 7.71
N LYS A 17 10.19 20.24 8.23
CA LYS A 17 10.84 21.35 7.51
C LYS A 17 12.32 21.10 7.23
N ARG A 18 13.03 20.52 8.19
CA ARG A 18 14.47 20.21 8.08
C ARG A 18 14.74 19.00 7.18
N ASN A 19 13.87 18.01 7.25
CA ASN A 19 13.99 16.77 6.48
C ASN A 19 12.99 16.78 5.33
N LYS A 20 13.26 17.58 4.30
CA LYS A 20 12.44 17.54 3.09
C LYS A 20 12.50 16.13 2.50
N PRO A 21 11.35 15.53 2.15
CA PRO A 21 11.35 14.23 1.51
C PRO A 21 12.11 14.30 0.20
N ASP A 22 13.09 13.41 0.05
CA ASP A 22 13.75 13.19 -1.22
C ASP A 22 12.80 12.38 -2.10
N TYR A 23 12.12 13.07 -3.01
CA TYR A 23 11.13 12.47 -3.89
C TYR A 23 11.71 11.31 -4.70
N GLN A 24 12.92 11.48 -5.23
CA GLN A 24 13.54 10.48 -6.09
C GLN A 24 13.85 9.21 -5.28
N ARG A 25 14.53 9.37 -4.13
CA ARG A 25 14.85 8.26 -3.25
C ARG A 25 13.59 7.55 -2.72
N ASN A 26 12.56 8.31 -2.38
CA ASN A 26 11.30 7.74 -1.90
C ASN A 26 10.57 6.96 -3.00
N MET A 27 10.63 7.44 -4.25
CA MET A 27 10.06 6.72 -5.38
C MET A 27 10.80 5.41 -5.66
N GLU A 28 12.13 5.41 -5.59
CA GLU A 28 12.94 4.19 -5.74
C GLU A 28 12.57 3.13 -4.70
N ILE A 29 12.40 3.53 -3.43
CA ILE A 29 11.96 2.65 -2.35
C ILE A 29 10.54 2.12 -2.64
N PHE A 30 9.62 3.01 -3.01
CA PHE A 30 8.24 2.64 -3.33
C PHE A 30 8.18 1.61 -4.47
N GLU A 31 8.90 1.84 -5.57
CA GLU A 31 8.94 0.92 -6.70
C GLU A 31 9.50 -0.45 -6.32
N GLY A 32 10.55 -0.48 -5.48
CA GLY A 32 11.11 -1.72 -4.95
C GLY A 32 10.08 -2.51 -4.13
N MET A 33 9.42 -1.84 -3.19
CA MET A 33 8.36 -2.45 -2.38
C MET A 33 7.18 -2.93 -3.22
N TYR A 34 6.78 -2.17 -4.24
CA TYR A 34 5.69 -2.53 -5.12
C TYR A 34 6.01 -3.81 -5.92
N LYS A 35 7.21 -3.87 -6.52
CA LYS A 35 7.67 -5.06 -7.26
C LYS A 35 7.70 -6.30 -6.36
N GLU A 36 8.22 -6.18 -5.15
CA GLU A 36 8.28 -7.27 -4.17
C GLU A 36 6.86 -7.71 -3.75
N ALA A 37 5.97 -6.77 -3.46
CA ALA A 37 4.60 -7.09 -3.05
C ALA A 37 3.80 -7.78 -4.17
N VAL A 38 4.06 -7.44 -5.44
CA VAL A 38 3.50 -8.15 -6.60
C VAL A 38 4.12 -9.54 -6.72
N TYR A 39 5.44 -9.69 -6.57
CA TYR A 39 6.12 -10.99 -6.60
C TYR A 39 5.58 -11.96 -5.54
N LEU A 40 5.40 -11.46 -4.31
CA LEU A 40 4.85 -12.21 -3.18
C LEU A 40 3.33 -12.42 -3.28
N LYS A 41 2.66 -11.90 -4.32
CA LYS A 41 1.19 -11.90 -4.49
C LYS A 41 0.44 -11.30 -3.29
N ALA A 42 1.12 -10.45 -2.52
CA ALA A 42 0.53 -9.69 -1.42
C ALA A 42 -0.37 -8.57 -1.95
N LEU A 43 -0.05 -8.05 -3.13
CA LEU A 43 -0.93 -7.17 -3.90
C LEU A 43 -1.61 -7.98 -5.01
N PRO A 44 -2.89 -7.68 -5.33
CA PRO A 44 -3.57 -8.29 -6.45
C PRO A 44 -2.78 -8.02 -7.74
N ALA A 45 -2.78 -8.99 -8.65
CA ALA A 45 -2.13 -8.86 -9.94
C ALA A 45 -2.62 -7.60 -10.67
N LYS A 46 -1.80 -7.09 -11.59
CA LYS A 46 -2.08 -5.90 -12.43
C LYS A 46 -3.49 -5.87 -13.03
N TYR A 47 -4.12 -7.03 -13.19
CA TYR A 47 -5.51 -7.21 -13.54
C TYR A 47 -6.24 -7.93 -12.39
N PRO A 48 -6.82 -7.20 -11.43
CA PRO A 48 -7.47 -7.79 -10.25
C PRO A 48 -8.61 -8.76 -10.57
N LEU A 49 -9.14 -8.68 -11.79
CA LEU A 49 -10.26 -9.48 -12.31
C LEU A 49 -9.82 -10.50 -13.37
N GLU A 50 -8.52 -10.68 -13.58
CA GLU A 50 -8.03 -11.73 -14.47
C GLU A 50 -8.47 -13.10 -13.93
N GLY A 51 -9.18 -13.87 -14.75
CA GLY A 51 -9.74 -15.17 -14.35
C GLY A 51 -11.13 -15.14 -13.71
N ILE A 52 -11.71 -13.97 -13.40
CA ILE A 52 -12.99 -13.88 -12.65
C ILE A 52 -14.17 -14.58 -13.33
N GLN A 53 -14.17 -14.69 -14.67
CA GLN A 53 -15.21 -15.41 -15.41
C GLN A 53 -15.26 -16.90 -15.06
N VAL A 54 -14.09 -17.50 -14.79
CA VAL A 54 -13.99 -18.90 -14.36
C VAL A 54 -14.55 -19.04 -12.95
N ASP A 55 -14.18 -18.12 -12.05
CA ASP A 55 -14.67 -18.10 -10.67
C ASP A 55 -16.19 -17.94 -10.61
N ILE A 56 -16.75 -17.02 -11.41
CA ILE A 56 -18.21 -16.82 -11.54
C ILE A 56 -18.89 -18.10 -12.05
N LYS A 57 -18.30 -18.77 -13.04
CA LYS A 57 -18.86 -20.03 -13.59
C LYS A 57 -18.88 -21.13 -12.52
N ILE A 58 -17.79 -21.30 -11.77
CA ILE A 58 -17.69 -22.29 -10.69
C ILE A 58 -18.71 -21.96 -9.58
N ALA A 59 -18.77 -20.71 -9.14
CA ALA A 59 -19.70 -20.27 -8.11
C ALA A 59 -21.18 -20.52 -8.50
N ARG A 60 -21.53 -20.29 -9.77
CA ARG A 60 -22.87 -20.60 -10.30
C ARG A 60 -23.20 -22.08 -10.25
N VAL A 61 -22.24 -22.95 -10.56
CA VAL A 61 -22.44 -24.40 -10.49
C VAL A 61 -22.61 -24.83 -9.03
N ILE A 62 -21.75 -24.37 -8.12
CA ILE A 62 -21.82 -24.71 -6.69
C ILE A 62 -23.16 -24.27 -6.09
N ASN A 63 -23.59 -23.03 -6.35
CA ASN A 63 -24.84 -22.49 -5.80
C ASN A 63 -26.11 -23.03 -6.49
N SER A 64 -25.97 -23.85 -7.54
CA SER A 64 -27.11 -24.45 -8.24
C SER A 64 -27.46 -25.86 -7.74
N VAL A 65 -26.68 -26.39 -6.79
CA VAL A 65 -26.92 -27.65 -6.07
C VAL A 65 -27.53 -27.33 -4.71
#